data_AF-A0A8T5NB35-F1
#
_entry.id   AF-A0A8T5NB35-F1
#
_cell.length_a   1.000
_cell.length_b   1.000
_cell.length_c   1.000
_cell.angle_alpha   90.00
_cell.angle_beta   90.00
_cell.angle_gamma   90.00
#
_symmetry.space_group_name_H-M   'P 1'
#
loop_
_entity.id
_entity.type
_entity.pdbx_description
1 polymer ?
#
loop_
_entity_poly.entity_id
_entity_poly.type
_entity_poly.pdbx_seq_one_letter_code
_entity_poly.pdbx_strand_id
1 'polypeptide(L)'
;GVRAAFPNLADKLAIRRIEIAKEFGTDTLISNCPFCILSFERVLRLKEEAGEKMGFRIIDFYELFNEAYGSQTLDGTPNRSRAAGHDCAVAL
;
A
#
# COMPACT_ATOMS: atom_id res chain seq x y z
N GLY A 1 -18.63 -11.29 -4.75
CA GLY A 1 -18.13 -9.95 -4.36
C GLY A 1 -18.39 -8.94 -5.47
N VAL A 2 -18.39 -7.64 -5.16
CA VAL A 2 -18.78 -6.55 -6.09
C VAL A 2 -18.09 -6.65 -7.45
N ARG A 3 -16.79 -6.92 -7.49
CA ARG A 3 -16.04 -7.06 -8.76
C ARG A 3 -16.48 -8.25 -9.63
N ALA A 4 -16.86 -9.37 -9.02
CA ALA A 4 -17.34 -10.53 -9.76
C ALA A 4 -18.72 -10.29 -10.38
N ALA A 5 -19.59 -9.54 -9.69
CA ALA A 5 -20.92 -9.19 -10.18
C ALA A 5 -20.91 -7.98 -11.13
N PHE A 6 -20.04 -6.99 -10.87
CA PHE A 6 -20.00 -5.70 -11.55
C PHE A 6 -18.54 -5.23 -11.77
N PRO A 7 -17.79 -5.84 -12.71
CA PRO A 7 -16.38 -5.56 -12.90
C PRO A 7 -16.12 -4.09 -13.31
N ASN A 8 -16.93 -3.56 -14.22
CA ASN A 8 -16.80 -2.17 -14.68
C ASN A 8 -17.06 -1.16 -13.56
N LEU A 9 -17.99 -1.46 -12.65
CA LEU A 9 -18.27 -0.60 -11.50
C LEU A 9 -17.11 -0.64 -10.51
N ALA A 10 -16.53 -1.81 -10.26
CA ALA A 10 -15.37 -1.95 -9.39
C ALA A 10 -14.17 -1.14 -9.89
N ASP A 11 -13.87 -1.22 -11.19
CA ASP A 11 -12.77 -0.47 -11.80
C ASP A 11 -13.03 1.06 -11.72
N LYS A 12 -14.27 1.51 -11.99
CA LYS A 12 -14.66 2.94 -11.83
C LYS A 12 -14.51 3.44 -10.39
N LEU A 13 -14.91 2.65 -9.40
CA LEU A 13 -14.79 3.01 -7.99
C LEU A 13 -13.33 3.09 -7.55
N ALA A 14 -12.48 2.18 -8.01
CA ALA A 14 -11.06 2.20 -7.71
C ALA A 14 -10.37 3.43 -8.32
N ILE A 15 -10.67 3.75 -9.60
CA ILE A 15 -10.16 4.95 -10.28
C ILE A 15 -10.57 6.22 -9.52
N ARG A 16 -11.85 6.35 -9.17
CA ARG A 16 -12.34 7.53 -8.45
C ARG A 16 -11.63 7.75 -7.12
N ARG A 17 -11.29 6.69 -6.39
CA ARG A 17 -10.55 6.81 -5.12
C ARG A 17 -9.12 7.33 -5.32
N ILE A 18 -8.45 6.87 -6.38
CA ILE A 18 -7.11 7.34 -6.75
C ILE A 18 -7.16 8.81 -7.20
N GLU A 19 -8.18 9.20 -7.97
CA GLU A 19 -8.39 10.59 -8.38
C GLU A 19 -8.61 11.50 -7.17
N ILE A 20 -9.45 11.08 -6.22
CA ILE A 20 -9.63 11.81 -4.95
C ILE A 20 -8.29 11.95 -4.21
N ALA A 21 -7.52 10.86 -4.09
CA ALA A 21 -6.21 10.91 -3.43
C ALA A 21 -5.25 11.89 -4.13
N LYS A 22 -5.32 11.99 -5.46
CA LYS A 22 -4.55 12.95 -6.28
C LYS A 22 -5.00 14.39 -6.04
N GLU A 23 -6.30 14.62 -5.92
CA GLU A 23 -6.88 15.94 -5.59
C GLU A 23 -6.40 16.45 -4.24
N PHE A 24 -6.23 15.55 -3.26
CA PHE A 24 -5.65 15.87 -1.94
C PHE A 24 -4.12 15.99 -1.94
N GLY A 25 -3.45 15.79 -3.08
CA GLY A 25 -1.99 15.88 -3.20
C GLY A 25 -1.25 14.73 -2.51
N THR A 26 -1.91 13.60 -2.27
CA THR A 26 -1.28 12.41 -1.70
C THR A 26 -0.75 11.50 -2.81
N ASP A 27 0.43 10.92 -2.60
CA ASP A 27 1.06 9.97 -3.53
C ASP A 27 0.93 8.51 -3.08
N THR A 28 0.36 8.28 -1.88
CA THR A 28 0.37 6.99 -1.21
C THR A 28 -1.04 6.65 -0.72
N LEU A 29 -1.49 5.44 -1.05
CA LEU A 29 -2.74 4.85 -0.56
C LEU A 29 -2.42 3.65 0.34
N ILE A 30 -2.95 3.67 1.55
CA ILE A 30 -2.80 2.58 2.52
C ILE A 30 -4.13 1.83 2.62
N SER A 31 -4.09 0.51 2.60
CA SER A 31 -5.27 -0.34 2.75
C SER A 31 -4.93 -1.56 3.58
N ASN A 32 -5.86 -1.99 4.43
CA ASN A 32 -5.79 -3.28 5.13
C ASN A 32 -6.56 -4.39 4.39
N CYS A 33 -7.21 -4.07 3.27
CA CYS A 33 -8.00 -5.01 2.50
C CYS A 33 -7.23 -5.48 1.26
N PRO A 34 -6.90 -6.79 1.14
CA PRO A 34 -6.15 -7.31 0.00
C PRO A 34 -6.92 -7.14 -1.32
N PHE A 35 -8.26 -7.24 -1.30
CA PHE A 35 -9.06 -7.02 -2.51
C PHE A 35 -9.03 -5.56 -2.98
N CYS A 36 -8.92 -4.59 -2.06
CA CYS A 36 -8.77 -3.19 -2.42
C CYS A 36 -7.40 -2.92 -3.04
N ILE A 37 -6.33 -3.46 -2.45
CA ILE A 37 -4.97 -3.38 -2.99
C ILE A 37 -4.93 -3.90 -4.43
N LEU A 38 -5.41 -5.13 -4.64
CA LEU A 38 -5.50 -5.75 -5.98
C LEU A 38 -6.36 -4.93 -6.96
N SER A 39 -7.39 -4.24 -6.47
CA SER A 39 -8.25 -3.40 -7.32
C SER A 39 -7.53 -2.11 -7.72
N PHE A 40 -6.79 -1.48 -6.81
CA PHE A 40 -6.00 -0.27 -7.09
C PHE A 40 -4.84 -0.57 -8.05
N GLU A 41 -4.05 -1.61 -7.78
CA GLU A 41 -2.95 -2.03 -8.65
C GLU A 41 -3.42 -2.31 -10.07
N ARG A 42 -4.56 -3.01 -10.20
CA ARG A 42 -5.16 -3.28 -11.50
C ARG A 42 -5.47 -2.01 -12.26
N VAL A 43 -6.17 -1.04 -11.66
CA VAL A 43 -6.58 0.17 -12.39
C VAL A 43 -5.40 1.11 -12.66
N LEU A 44 -4.38 1.11 -11.80
CA LEU A 44 -3.12 1.80 -12.06
C LEU A 44 -2.44 1.22 -13.31
N ARG A 45 -2.38 -0.11 -13.43
CA ARG A 45 -1.85 -0.78 -14.64
C ARG A 45 -2.67 -0.44 -15.89
N LEU A 46 -4.01 -0.46 -15.79
CA LEU A 46 -4.89 -0.08 -16.92
C LEU A 46 -4.69 1.38 -17.36
N LYS A 47 -4.49 2.29 -16.40
CA LYS A 47 -4.22 3.71 -16.66
C LYS A 47 -2.83 3.90 -17.29
N GLU A 48 -1.83 3.14 -16.83
CA GLU A 48 -0.49 3.13 -17.41
C GLU A 48 -0.50 2.63 -18.87
N GLU A 49 -1.25 1.56 -19.16
CA GLU A 49 -1.47 1.06 -20.53
C GLU A 49 -2.18 2.10 -21.42
N ALA A 50 -3.06 2.92 -20.84
CA ALA A 50 -3.72 4.03 -21.52
C ALA A 50 -2.82 5.28 -21.68
N GLY A 51 -1.57 5.24 -21.21
CA GLY A 51 -0.61 6.35 -21.30
C GLY A 51 -0.75 7.39 -20.18
N GLU A 52 -1.58 7.14 -19.16
CA GLU A 52 -1.75 8.03 -18.02
C GLU A 52 -1.06 7.45 -16.78
N LYS A 53 0.21 7.82 -16.57
CA LYS A 53 0.96 7.40 -15.38
C LYS A 53 0.56 8.23 -14.16
N MET A 54 -0.12 7.60 -13.21
CA MET A 54 -0.65 8.28 -12.03
C MET A 54 0.33 8.31 -10.84
N GLY A 55 1.37 7.47 -10.83
CA GLY A 55 2.47 7.58 -9.86
C GLY A 55 2.13 7.29 -8.40
N PHE A 56 1.10 6.48 -8.11
CA PHE A 56 0.69 6.14 -6.75
C PHE A 56 1.43 4.93 -6.18
N ARG A 57 1.80 5.01 -4.90
CA ARG A 57 2.26 3.87 -4.10
C ARG A 57 1.08 3.26 -3.33
N ILE A 58 0.85 1.96 -3.52
CA ILE A 58 -0.15 1.22 -2.74
C ILE A 58 0.60 0.45 -1.66
N ILE A 59 0.22 0.63 -0.40
CA ILE A 59 0.87 -0.02 0.76
C ILE A 59 -0.17 -0.85 1.52
N ASP A 60 0.20 -2.08 1.88
CA ASP A 60 -0.56 -2.86 2.85
C ASP A 60 -0.31 -2.32 4.27
N PHE A 61 -1.37 -2.14 5.05
CA PHE A 61 -1.26 -1.71 6.43
C PHE A 61 -0.22 -2.52 7.25
N TYR A 62 -0.11 -3.83 7.03
CA TYR A 62 0.86 -4.67 7.74
C TYR A 62 2.30 -4.44 7.30
N GLU A 63 2.52 -4.08 6.03
CA GLU A 63 3.83 -3.68 5.53
C GLU A 63 4.26 -2.39 6.22
N LEU A 64 3.38 -1.37 6.22
CA LEU A 64 3.60 -0.12 6.93
C LEU A 64 3.83 -0.34 8.43
N PHE A 65 3.01 -1.21 9.05
CA PHE A 65 3.13 -1.55 10.46
C PHE A 65 4.46 -2.22 10.76
N ASN A 66 4.91 -3.16 9.93
CA ASN A 66 6.19 -3.84 10.09
C ASN A 66 7.38 -2.91 9.80
N GLU A 67 7.26 -1.94 8.90
CA GLU A 67 8.28 -0.91 8.73
C GLU A 67 8.39 0.01 9.96
N ALA A 68 7.25 0.42 10.52
CA ALA A 68 7.21 1.32 11.67
C ALA A 68 7.62 0.62 12.98
N TYR A 69 7.22 -0.64 13.16
CA TYR A 69 7.36 -1.36 14.43
C TYR A 69 8.15 -2.67 14.35
N GLY A 70 8.65 -3.10 13.19
CA GLY A 70 9.30 -4.41 13.02
C GLY A 70 10.63 -4.62 13.77
N SER A 71 11.15 -3.56 14.42
CA SER A 71 12.28 -3.59 15.37
C SER A 71 11.83 -3.61 16.84
N GLN A 72 10.52 -3.53 17.11
CA GLN A 72 9.91 -3.54 18.43
C GLN A 72 8.84 -4.65 18.50
N THR A 73 8.58 -5.18 19.69
CA THR A 73 7.38 -5.97 19.97
C THR A 73 6.19 -5.05 20.17
N LEU A 74 4.96 -5.61 20.13
CA LEU A 74 3.71 -4.84 20.24
C LEU A 74 3.56 -4.07 21.57
N ASP A 75 4.41 -4.37 22.56
CA ASP A 75 4.52 -3.71 23.86
C ASP A 75 5.56 -2.57 23.89
N GLY A 76 6.14 -2.21 22.74
CA GLY A 76 7.15 -1.15 22.62
C GLY A 76 8.54 -1.54 23.11
N THR A 77 8.77 -2.80 23.50
CA THR A 77 10.12 -3.28 23.82
C THR A 77 10.87 -3.68 22.54
N PRO A 78 12.21 -3.54 22.46
CA PRO A 78 12.95 -3.94 21.26
C PRO A 78 12.77 -5.43 20.95
N ASN A 79 12.44 -5.77 19.69
CA ASN A 79 12.25 -7.14 19.24
C ASN A 79 13.60 -7.87 19.22
N ARG A 80 13.90 -8.52 20.35
CA ARG A 80 15.19 -9.16 20.65
C ARG A 80 15.57 -10.30 19.69
N SER A 81 14.62 -10.79 18.88
CA SER A 81 14.88 -11.80 17.84
C SER A 81 15.53 -11.25 16.56
N ARG A 82 15.44 -9.93 16.33
CA ARG A 82 16.00 -9.24 15.15
C ARG A 82 17.27 -8.42 15.44
N ALA A 83 17.60 -8.19 16.72
CA ALA A 83 18.80 -7.45 17.14
C ALA A 83 20.13 -8.13 16.77
N ALA A 84 20.11 -9.35 16.22
CA ALA A 84 21.32 -10.06 15.79
C ALA A 84 21.66 -9.89 14.30
N GLY A 85 20.86 -9.16 13.50
CA GLY A 85 20.93 -9.26 12.04
C GLY A 85 21.34 -8.03 11.23
N HIS A 86 21.29 -6.80 11.76
CA HIS A 86 21.51 -5.62 10.91
C HIS A 86 22.07 -4.36 11.57
N ASP A 87 22.41 -4.37 12.86
CA ASP A 87 22.91 -3.18 13.58
C ASP A 87 24.39 -3.27 13.98
N CYS A 88 25.21 -4.06 13.29
CA CYS A 88 26.67 -4.05 13.47
C CYS A 88 27.44 -3.31 12.35
N ALA A 89 26.75 -2.74 11.34
CA ALA A 89 27.41 -2.16 10.16
C ALA A 89 27.26 -0.64 9.99
N VAL A 90 26.43 0.05 10.79
CA VAL A 90 26.26 1.51 10.66
C VAL A 90 26.20 2.18 12.04
N ALA A 91 27.28 2.01 12.80
CA ALA A 91 27.62 2.92 13.89
C ALA A 91 29.11 3.25 13.74
N LEU A 92 29.39 4.24 12.89
CA LEU A 92 30.59 5.07 12.99
C LEU A 92 30.47 5.93 14.25
#